data_AF-A0A8S0R0D6-F1
#
_entry.id   AF-A0A8S0R0D6-F1
#
_cell.length_a   1.000
_cell.length_b   1.000
_cell.length_c   1.000
_cell.angle_alpha   90.00
_cell.angle_beta   90.00
_cell.angle_gamma   90.00
#
_symmetry.space_group_name_H-M   'P 1'
#
loop_
_entity.id
_entity.type
_entity.pdbx_description
1 polymer ?
#
loop_
_entity_poly.entity_id
_entity_poly.type
_entity_poly.pdbx_seq_one_letter_code
_entity_poly.pdbx_strand_id
1 'polypeptide(L)'
;MNQLDLQFRNFFLAGNRNPQQSQGQQQEESQSEGESPINNIFNGFPDKVLANVYNVETETIRKLKGEQDKRGRIVKAERFNVVLPREG
;
A
#
# COMPACT_ATOMS: atom_id res chain seq x y z
N MET A 1 20.57 14.19 -1.60
CA MET A 1 20.84 13.41 -0.38
C MET A 1 19.53 12.80 0.07
N ASN A 2 19.50 11.50 0.40
CA ASN A 2 18.34 10.89 1.05
C ASN A 2 18.27 11.37 2.51
N GLN A 3 17.12 11.89 2.94
CA GLN A 3 16.94 12.45 4.29
C GLN A 3 16.49 11.42 5.35
N LEU A 4 16.22 10.18 4.95
CA LEU A 4 15.82 9.12 5.87
C LEU A 4 17.06 8.41 6.43
N ASP A 5 17.67 7.56 5.61
CA ASP A 5 18.87 6.77 5.90
C ASP A 5 19.36 6.09 4.60
N LEU A 6 20.32 5.16 4.71
CA LEU A 6 20.81 4.36 3.59
C LEU A 6 19.98 3.10 3.32
N GLN A 7 18.91 2.86 4.08
CA GLN A 7 18.06 1.69 3.90
C GLN A 7 17.07 1.92 2.77
N PHE A 8 16.82 0.86 2.00
CA PHE A 8 15.73 0.88 1.05
C PHE A 8 14.40 0.91 1.81
N ARG A 9 13.50 1.82 1.42
CA ARG A 9 12.21 2.02 2.07
C ARG A 9 11.14 2.18 1.01
N ASN A 10 10.09 1.38 1.10
CA ASN A 10 8.92 1.47 0.23
C ASN A 10 7.67 1.90 1.02
N PHE A 11 6.98 2.92 0.53
CA PHE A 11 5.72 3.40 1.09
C PHE A 11 4.57 3.05 0.13
N PHE A 12 3.70 2.12 0.51
CA PHE A 12 2.60 1.68 -0.35
C PHE A 12 1.39 2.59 -0.24
N LEU A 13 0.80 2.92 -1.39
CA LEU A 13 -0.48 3.62 -1.46
C LEU A 13 -1.67 2.67 -1.59
N ALA A 14 -1.43 1.40 -1.93
CA ALA A 14 -2.48 0.39 -2.06
C ALA A 14 -1.90 -1.01 -1.90
N GLY A 15 -2.78 -1.99 -1.70
CA GLY A 15 -2.41 -3.38 -1.44
C GLY A 15 -1.92 -3.60 -0.02
N ASN A 16 -1.61 -4.86 0.26
CA ASN A 16 -1.11 -5.33 1.55
C ASN A 16 0.00 -6.36 1.31
N ARG A 17 1.03 -6.43 2.17
CA ARG A 17 2.06 -7.48 2.05
C ARG A 17 1.46 -8.82 2.43
N ASN A 18 1.41 -9.75 1.47
CA ASN A 18 1.13 -11.15 1.76
C ASN A 18 2.47 -11.84 2.08
N PRO A 19 2.65 -12.48 3.27
CA PRO A 19 3.94 -13.06 3.69
C PRO A 19 4.55 -14.03 2.66
N GLN A 20 3.72 -14.72 1.87
CA GLN A 20 4.16 -15.65 0.84
C GLN A 20 4.79 -15.01 -0.41
N GLN A 21 4.54 -13.72 -0.71
CA GLN A 21 5.19 -13.03 -1.85
C GLN A 21 6.62 -12.56 -1.52
N SER A 22 7.05 -12.69 -0.28
CA SER A 22 8.36 -12.23 0.22
C SER A 22 9.52 -13.17 -0.15
N GLN A 23 9.27 -14.30 -0.81
CA GLN A 23 10.33 -15.29 -1.12
C GLN A 23 11.17 -14.96 -2.37
N GLY A 24 10.76 -14.01 -3.22
CA GLY A 24 11.42 -13.74 -4.51
C GLY A 24 12.16 -12.40 -4.62
N GLN A 25 12.01 -11.49 -3.68
CA GLN A 25 12.73 -10.22 -3.62
C GLN A 25 13.42 -10.16 -2.27
N GLN A 26 14.74 -10.27 -2.30
CA GLN A 26 15.72 -9.96 -1.25
C GLN A 26 15.13 -9.82 0.17
N GLN A 27 15.44 -10.83 0.97
CA GLN A 27 15.47 -10.79 2.43
C GLN A 27 16.39 -9.65 2.90
N GLU A 28 15.95 -8.39 2.82
CA GLU A 28 16.72 -7.25 3.31
C GLU A 28 15.80 -6.06 3.64
N GLU A 29 14.63 -6.30 4.24
CA GLU A 29 13.84 -5.21 4.83
C GLU A 29 13.25 -5.66 6.19
N SER A 30 14.05 -5.42 7.23
CA SER A 30 13.57 -5.07 8.58
C SER A 30 12.72 -6.13 9.30
N GLN A 31 13.32 -7.29 9.54
CA GLN A 31 13.09 -8.00 10.81
C GLN A 31 13.92 -7.31 11.90
N SER A 32 13.44 -6.19 12.45
CA SER A 32 13.89 -5.69 13.76
C SER A 32 12.83 -4.74 14.33
N GLU A 33 12.28 -5.20 15.46
CA GLU A 33 11.52 -4.49 16.50
C GLU A 33 10.07 -4.09 16.20
N GLY A 34 9.14 -5.00 16.53
CA GLY A 34 7.72 -4.68 16.79
C GLY A 34 6.79 -4.96 15.61
N GLU A 35 6.49 -6.24 15.37
CA GLU A 35 5.61 -6.76 14.32
C GLU A 35 4.25 -6.03 14.25
N SER A 36 4.15 -5.01 13.40
CA SER A 36 2.88 -4.58 12.84
C SER A 36 2.86 -4.99 11.38
N PRO A 37 1.75 -5.61 10.89
CA PRO A 37 1.64 -5.96 9.48
C PRO A 37 1.88 -4.70 8.63
N ILE A 38 2.85 -4.78 7.72
CA ILE A 38 3.20 -3.67 6.82
C ILE A 38 2.08 -3.55 5.79
N ASN A 39 1.08 -2.76 6.15
CA ASN A 39 -0.05 -2.40 5.31
C ASN A 39 0.28 -1.09 4.55
N ASN A 40 -0.56 -0.67 3.60
CA ASN A 40 -0.38 0.64 2.96
C ASN A 40 -0.48 1.81 3.96
N ILE A 41 0.03 2.98 3.59
CA ILE A 41 0.16 4.15 4.49
C ILE A 41 -1.17 4.58 5.13
N PHE A 42 -2.31 4.28 4.49
CA PHE A 42 -3.63 4.66 5.01
C PHE A 42 -3.99 3.91 6.30
N ASN A 43 -3.35 2.78 6.57
CA ASN A 43 -3.54 2.03 7.81
C ASN A 43 -3.00 2.76 9.05
N GLY A 44 -2.11 3.74 8.88
CA GLY A 44 -1.63 4.59 9.96
C GLY A 44 -2.63 5.65 10.42
N PHE A 45 -3.79 5.80 9.76
CA PHE A 45 -4.76 6.84 10.06
C PHE A 45 -6.11 6.28 10.51
N PRO A 46 -6.82 6.94 11.44
CA PRO A 46 -8.18 6.57 11.79
C PRO A 46 -9.15 6.75 10.62
N ASP A 47 -10.08 5.80 10.46
CA ASP A 47 -11.01 5.79 9.33
C ASP A 47 -11.80 7.10 9.19
N LYS A 48 -12.25 7.69 10.31
CA LYS A 48 -13.02 8.95 10.32
C LYS A 48 -12.22 10.14 9.79
N VAL A 49 -10.91 10.18 10.05
CA VAL A 49 -10.04 11.26 9.56
C VAL A 49 -9.95 11.19 8.04
N LEU A 50 -9.69 10.00 7.51
CA LEU A 50 -9.61 9.79 6.07
C LEU A 50 -10.97 10.01 5.38
N ALA A 51 -12.07 9.55 5.99
CA ALA A 51 -13.42 9.74 5.47
C ALA A 51 -13.75 11.23 5.29
N ASN A 52 -13.39 12.06 6.27
CA ASN A 52 -13.58 13.50 6.22
C ASN A 52 -12.68 14.16 5.16
N VAL A 53 -11.39 13.80 5.11
CA VAL A 53 -10.43 14.39 4.14
C VAL A 53 -10.81 14.05 2.70
N TYR A 54 -11.21 12.82 2.44
CA TYR A 54 -11.61 12.38 1.10
C TYR A 54 -13.08 12.66 0.79
N ASN A 55 -13.87 13.12 1.76
CA ASN A 55 -15.31 13.33 1.64
C ASN A 55 -16.06 12.09 1.11
N VAL A 56 -15.81 10.93 1.73
CA VAL A 56 -16.41 9.64 1.38
C VAL A 56 -16.87 8.90 2.62
N GLU A 57 -17.74 7.91 2.42
CA GLU A 57 -18.16 7.00 3.48
C GLU A 57 -17.00 6.23 4.10
N THR A 58 -17.10 5.94 5.40
CA THR A 58 -16.11 5.13 6.14
C THR A 58 -15.89 3.75 5.49
N GLU A 59 -16.94 3.19 4.87
CA GLU A 59 -16.82 1.91 4.15
C GLU A 59 -15.88 1.99 2.93
N THR A 60 -15.85 3.13 2.24
CA THR A 60 -14.89 3.38 1.15
C THR A 60 -13.46 3.44 1.70
N ILE A 61 -13.27 4.01 2.89
CA ILE A 61 -11.97 4.06 3.56
C ILE A 61 -11.49 2.67 3.96
N ARG A 62 -12.35 1.80 4.47
CA ARG A 62 -11.97 0.41 4.78
C ARG A 62 -11.47 -0.34 3.55
N LYS A 63 -12.11 -0.11 2.39
CA LYS A 63 -11.66 -0.67 1.10
C LYS A 63 -10.31 -0.08 0.66
N LEU A 64 -10.11 1.23 0.84
CA LEU A 64 -8.84 1.91 0.56
C LEU A 64 -7.70 1.34 1.41
N LYS A 65 -7.95 1.11 2.71
CA LYS A 65 -6.96 0.56 3.64
C LYS A 65 -6.59 -0.89 3.32
N GLY A 66 -7.48 -1.66 2.68
CA GLY A 66 -7.15 -2.97 2.13
C GLY A 66 -6.69 -3.99 3.18
N GLU A 67 -7.13 -3.86 4.44
CA GLU A 67 -6.70 -4.69 5.57
C GLU A 67 -6.88 -6.20 5.33
N GLN A 68 -7.90 -6.57 4.54
CA GLN A 68 -8.23 -7.95 4.19
C GLN A 68 -7.79 -8.36 2.77
N ASP A 69 -7.08 -7.48 2.04
CA ASP A 69 -6.62 -7.75 0.69
C ASP A 69 -5.37 -8.66 0.72
N LYS A 70 -5.47 -9.86 0.18
CA LYS A 70 -4.37 -10.86 0.15
C LYS A 70 -3.64 -10.92 -1.19
N ARG A 71 -3.99 -10.05 -2.15
CA ARG A 71 -3.45 -10.10 -3.52
C ARG A 71 -2.00 -9.62 -3.60
N GLY A 72 -1.51 -8.87 -2.60
CA GLY A 72 -0.15 -8.36 -2.59
C GLY A 72 -0.03 -6.97 -3.22
N ARG A 73 1.20 -6.62 -3.61
CA ARG A 73 1.53 -5.34 -4.27
C ARG A 73 1.31 -5.37 -5.78
N ILE A 74 1.50 -6.54 -6.40
CA ILE A 74 1.32 -6.75 -7.83
C ILE A 74 0.04 -7.54 -7.99
N VAL A 75 -0.97 -6.91 -8.60
CA VAL A 75 -2.30 -7.50 -8.78
C VAL A 75 -2.58 -7.71 -10.26
N LYS A 76 -3.27 -8.80 -10.58
CA LYS A 76 -3.76 -9.04 -11.95
C LYS A 76 -5.00 -8.17 -12.19
N ALA A 77 -4.92 -7.23 -13.15
CA ALA A 77 -6.07 -6.48 -13.60
C ALA A 77 -6.90 -7.33 -14.59
N GLU A 78 -8.21 -7.45 -14.36
CA GLU A 78 -9.12 -8.14 -15.29
C GLU A 78 -9.42 -7.28 -16.52
N ARG A 79 -9.53 -5.96 -16.33
CA ARG A 79 -9.71 -4.95 -17.38
C ARG A 79 -8.85 -3.73 -17.03
N PHE A 80 -8.11 -3.23 -18.01
CA PHE A 80 -7.21 -2.09 -17.81
C PHE A 80 -7.33 -1.12 -18.99
N ASN A 81 -8.32 -0.23 -18.90
CA ASN A 81 -8.54 0.84 -19.88
C ASN A 81 -8.07 2.15 -19.27
N VAL A 82 -7.06 2.78 -19.87
CA VAL A 82 -6.51 4.07 -19.45
C VAL A 82 -6.48 5.02 -20.63
N VAL A 83 -6.83 6.29 -20.41
CA VAL A 83 -6.69 7.32 -21.44
C VAL A 83 -5.25 7.77 -21.45
N LEU A 84 -4.56 7.53 -22.57
CA LEU A 84 -3.23 8.07 -22.79
C LEU A 84 -3.37 9.46 -23.43
N PRO A 85 -2.67 10.50 -22.92
CA PRO A 85 -2.63 11.78 -23.59
C PRO A 85 -2.03 11.57 -24.99
N ARG A 86 -2.60 12.23 -26.00
CA ARG A 86 -1.99 12.23 -27.34
C ARG A 86 -0.71 13.04 -27.26
N GLU A 87 0.41 12.43 -27.63
CA GLU A 87 1.61 13.19 -27.95
C GLU A 87 1.27 14.08 -29.15
N GLY A 88 1.43 15.39 -28.97
CA GLY A 88 1.22 16.40 -30.02
C GLY A 88 2.48 16.63 -30.84
#